data_AF-A0A1G4SPC4-F1
#
_entry.id   AF-A0A1G4SPC4-F1
#
_cell.length_a   1.000
_cell.length_b   1.000
_cell.length_c   1.000
_cell.angle_alpha   90.00
_cell.angle_beta   90.00
_cell.angle_gamma   90.00
#
_symmetry.space_group_name_H-M   'P 1'
#
loop_
_entity.id
_entity.type
_entity.pdbx_description
1 polymer ?
#
loop_
_entity_poly.entity_id
_entity_poly.type
_entity_poly.pdbx_seq_one_letter_code
_entity_poly.pdbx_strand_id
1 'polypeptide(L)'
;MHDWLTNVYLAVKTTNQNYPYLAYGTDWLAFGHLVIAMAFVGPLKNPVKNIWIIEFGMIACVMVFPLAFIAGPIRGIPVYWRFIDCCFGIFGIIPLYIVYRDIKKLEKMINQNIAPLH
;
A
#
# COMPACT_ATOMS: atom_id res chain seq x y z
N MET A 1 26.59 1.30 4.70
CA MET A 1 25.61 0.85 3.68
C MET A 1 26.05 -0.47 3.05
N HIS A 2 27.31 -0.58 2.59
CA HIS A 2 27.85 -1.83 2.05
C HIS A 2 27.71 -3.01 3.03
N ASP A 3 28.07 -2.83 4.31
CA ASP A 3 28.00 -3.91 5.31
C ASP A 3 26.57 -4.39 5.57
N TRP A 4 25.60 -3.47 5.62
CA TRP A 4 24.19 -3.83 5.78
C TRP A 4 23.68 -4.67 4.61
N LEU A 5 23.97 -4.24 3.37
CA LEU A 5 23.56 -4.98 2.17
C LEU A 5 24.23 -6.36 2.10
N THR A 6 25.51 -6.45 2.44
CA THR A 6 26.23 -7.73 2.53
C THR A 6 25.62 -8.64 3.59
N ASN A 7 25.29 -8.11 4.77
CA ASN A 7 24.64 -8.88 5.84
C ASN A 7 23.26 -9.39 5.42
N VAL A 8 22.44 -8.55 4.78
CA VAL A 8 21.12 -8.95 4.28
C VAL A 8 21.27 -10.03 3.19
N TYR A 9 22.20 -9.86 2.25
CA TYR A 9 22.45 -10.86 1.21
C TYR A 9 22.88 -12.21 1.80
N LEU A 10 23.82 -12.19 2.74
CA LEU A 10 24.29 -13.41 3.40
C LEU A 10 23.14 -14.10 4.16
N ALA A 11 22.34 -13.34 4.91
CA ALA A 11 21.18 -13.87 5.62
C ALA A 11 20.19 -14.54 4.66
N VAL A 12 19.79 -13.86 3.59
CA VAL A 12 18.85 -14.42 2.59
C VAL A 12 19.43 -15.66 1.92
N LYS A 13 20.71 -15.64 1.52
CA LYS A 13 21.37 -16.78 0.86
C LYS A 13 21.42 -17.99 1.78
N THR A 14 21.89 -17.82 3.02
CA THR A 14 22.01 -18.90 4.01
C THR A 14 20.63 -19.45 4.39
N THR A 15 19.62 -18.59 4.56
CA THR A 15 18.26 -19.04 4.85
C THR A 15 17.66 -19.81 3.69
N ASN A 16 17.82 -19.36 2.45
CA ASN A 16 17.30 -20.09 1.28
C ASN A 16 18.00 -21.43 1.06
N GLN A 17 19.29 -21.55 1.38
CA GLN A 17 20.02 -22.81 1.28
C GLN A 17 19.57 -23.83 2.34
N ASN A 18 19.33 -23.39 3.58
CA ASN A 18 19.03 -24.30 4.69
C ASN A 18 17.53 -24.50 4.95
N TYR A 19 16.71 -23.49 4.62
CA TYR A 19 15.27 -23.42 4.94
C TYR A 19 14.47 -22.81 3.78
N PRO A 20 14.52 -23.40 2.56
CA PRO A 20 13.93 -22.81 1.35
C PRO A 20 12.41 -22.57 1.45
N TYR A 21 11.70 -23.39 2.23
CA TYR A 21 10.26 -23.26 2.44
C TYR A 21 9.85 -21.98 3.18
N LEU A 22 10.77 -21.27 3.84
CA LEU A 22 10.47 -19.96 4.45
C LEU A 22 10.16 -18.89 3.38
N ALA A 23 10.73 -19.02 2.18
CA ALA A 23 10.43 -18.13 1.06
C ALA A 23 8.94 -18.21 0.63
N TYR A 24 8.25 -19.30 0.96
CA TYR A 24 6.80 -19.40 0.71
C TYR A 24 6.00 -18.32 1.46
N GLY A 25 6.46 -17.89 2.64
CA GLY A 25 5.86 -16.76 3.35
C GLY A 25 5.98 -15.44 2.57
N THR A 26 7.09 -15.25 1.85
CA THR A 26 7.27 -14.09 0.97
C THR A 26 6.43 -14.19 -0.30
N ASP A 27 6.18 -15.40 -0.81
CA ASP A 27 5.27 -15.61 -1.94
C ASP A 27 3.84 -15.21 -1.58
N TRP A 28 3.37 -15.55 -0.37
CA TRP A 28 2.07 -15.10 0.15
C TRP A 28 2.00 -13.59 0.31
N LEU A 29 3.08 -12.95 0.76
CA LEU A 29 3.16 -11.50 0.84
C LEU A 29 3.03 -10.87 -0.55
N ALA A 30 3.69 -11.43 -1.57
CA ALA A 30 3.55 -10.99 -2.96
C ALA A 30 2.12 -11.21 -3.48
N PHE A 31 1.52 -12.37 -3.22
CA PHE A 31 0.13 -12.67 -3.58
C PHE A 31 -0.87 -11.69 -2.95
N GLY A 32 -0.64 -11.26 -1.71
CA GLY A 32 -1.45 -10.24 -1.04
C GLY A 32 -1.60 -8.94 -1.86
N HIS A 33 -0.55 -8.54 -2.59
CA HIS A 33 -0.62 -7.36 -3.48
C HIS A 33 -1.59 -7.58 -4.64
N LEU A 34 -1.68 -8.80 -5.19
CA LEU A 34 -2.65 -9.14 -6.23
C LEU A 34 -4.08 -9.11 -5.68
N VAL A 35 -4.29 -9.60 -4.46
CA VAL A 35 -5.61 -9.55 -3.79
C VAL A 35 -6.03 -8.09 -3.55
N ILE A 36 -5.11 -7.23 -3.09
CA ILE A 36 -5.36 -5.80 -2.92
C ILE A 36 -5.69 -5.16 -4.26
N ALA A 37 -4.91 -5.43 -5.32
CA ALA A 37 -5.17 -4.92 -6.67
C ALA A 37 -6.55 -5.35 -7.20
N MET A 38 -6.98 -6.58 -6.91
CA MET A 38 -8.30 -7.08 -7.28
C MET A 38 -9.43 -6.26 -6.65
N ALA A 39 -9.27 -5.76 -5.43
CA ALA A 39 -10.26 -4.90 -4.76
C ALA A 39 -10.51 -3.60 -5.55
N PHE A 40 -9.50 -3.05 -6.24
CA PHE A 40 -9.64 -1.83 -7.04
C PHE A 40 -10.53 -2.00 -8.30
N VAL A 41 -10.93 -3.22 -8.66
CA VAL A 41 -11.93 -3.43 -9.71
C VAL A 41 -13.32 -2.92 -9.30
N GLY A 42 -13.62 -2.84 -8.00
CA GLY A 42 -14.87 -2.24 -7.50
C GLY A 42 -15.02 -0.77 -7.92
N PRO A 43 -14.08 0.10 -7.55
CA PRO A 43 -14.05 1.51 -7.97
C PRO A 43 -14.02 1.71 -9.49
N LEU A 44 -13.36 0.80 -10.25
CA LEU A 44 -13.36 0.86 -11.71
C LEU A 44 -14.76 0.65 -12.31
N LYS A 45 -15.60 -0.21 -11.70
CA LYS A 45 -16.96 -0.48 -12.18
C LYS A 45 -17.99 0.52 -11.67
N ASN A 46 -17.94 0.86 -10.38
CA ASN A 46 -18.86 1.83 -9.78
C ASN A 46 -18.10 2.66 -8.73
N PRO A 47 -17.50 3.80 -9.14
CA PRO A 47 -16.62 4.57 -8.29
C PRO A 47 -17.31 5.17 -7.06
N VAL A 48 -18.52 5.71 -7.23
CA VAL A 48 -19.25 6.40 -6.15
C VAL A 48 -19.65 5.41 -5.06
N LYS A 49 -20.20 4.24 -5.44
CA LYS A 49 -20.59 3.21 -4.47
C LYS A 49 -19.39 2.61 -3.73
N ASN A 50 -18.23 2.56 -4.38
CA ASN A 50 -17.03 1.88 -3.89
C ASN A 50 -15.93 2.85 -3.44
N ILE A 51 -16.26 4.12 -3.18
CA ILE A 51 -15.28 5.14 -2.78
C ILE A 51 -14.46 4.75 -1.54
N TRP A 52 -15.05 3.95 -0.65
CA TRP A 52 -14.41 3.44 0.55
C TRP A 52 -13.11 2.67 0.25
N ILE A 53 -13.00 1.99 -0.89
CA ILE A 53 -11.76 1.27 -1.26
C ILE A 53 -10.60 2.24 -1.48
N ILE A 54 -10.88 3.44 -1.99
CA ILE A 54 -9.89 4.51 -2.14
C ILE A 54 -9.51 5.07 -0.76
N GLU A 55 -10.50 5.30 0.12
CA GLU A 55 -10.26 5.75 1.50
C GLU A 55 -9.43 4.75 2.31
N PHE A 56 -9.77 3.45 2.20
CA PHE A 56 -9.00 2.36 2.77
C PHE A 56 -7.54 2.39 2.28
N GLY A 57 -7.32 2.58 0.98
CA GLY A 57 -5.97 2.73 0.42
C GLY A 57 -5.22 3.92 1.02
N MET A 58 -5.88 5.07 1.19
CA MET A 58 -5.26 6.25 1.81
C MET A 58 -4.92 6.01 3.29
N ILE A 59 -5.79 5.33 4.04
CA ILE A 59 -5.50 4.92 5.42
C ILE A 59 -4.30 3.98 5.46
N ALA A 60 -4.23 3.00 4.56
CA ALA A 60 -3.09 2.09 4.43
C ALA A 60 -1.78 2.84 4.19
N CYS A 61 -1.78 3.86 3.32
CA CYS A 61 -0.62 4.73 3.10
C CYS A 61 -0.15 5.45 4.38
N VAL A 62 -1.07 5.93 5.22
CA VAL A 62 -0.73 6.56 6.51
C VAL A 62 -0.23 5.52 7.52
N MET A 63 -0.76 4.30 7.51
CA MET A 63 -0.33 3.22 8.41
C MET A 63 1.09 2.70 8.12
N VAL A 64 1.67 2.97 6.94
CA VAL A 64 3.07 2.65 6.65
C VAL A 64 4.03 3.33 7.62
N PHE A 65 3.73 4.57 8.04
CA PHE A 65 4.58 5.32 8.96
C PHE A 65 4.70 4.64 10.34
N PRO A 66 3.61 4.40 11.11
CA PRO A 66 3.73 3.72 12.39
C PRO A 66 4.36 2.33 12.26
N LEU A 67 4.08 1.60 11.18
CA LEU A 67 4.73 0.31 10.93
C LEU A 67 6.25 0.46 10.79
N ALA A 68 6.73 1.36 9.93
CA ALA A 68 8.16 1.60 9.72
C ALA A 68 8.83 2.16 10.99
N PHE A 69 8.11 2.97 11.78
CA PHE A 69 8.66 3.57 12.99
C PHE A 69 8.69 2.65 14.21
N ILE A 70 7.82 1.64 14.27
CA ILE A 70 7.74 0.69 15.39
C ILE A 70 8.44 -0.62 15.05
N ALA A 71 8.09 -1.26 13.93
CA ALA A 71 8.64 -2.57 13.57
C ALA A 71 10.10 -2.46 13.08
N GLY A 72 10.46 -1.35 12.43
CA GLY A 72 11.81 -1.08 11.94
C GLY A 72 12.88 -1.17 13.05
N PRO A 73 12.79 -0.36 14.13
CA PRO A 73 13.74 -0.44 15.24
C PRO A 73 13.74 -1.80 15.93
N ILE A 74 12.57 -2.42 16.13
CA ILE A 74 12.45 -3.73 16.81
C ILE A 74 13.22 -4.82 16.04
N ARG A 75 13.29 -4.71 14.71
CA ARG A 75 14.00 -5.65 13.83
C ARG A 75 15.41 -5.21 13.46
N GLY A 76 15.93 -4.14 14.07
CA GLY A 76 17.28 -3.63 13.80
C GLY A 76 17.45 -3.02 12.40
N ILE A 77 16.37 -2.61 11.74
CA ILE A 77 16.42 -2.03 10.40
C ILE A 77 16.99 -0.60 10.46
N PRO A 78 18.00 -0.27 9.63
CA PRO A 78 18.57 1.06 9.58
C PRO A 78 17.55 2.15 9.28
N VAL A 79 17.76 3.34 9.86
CA VAL A 79 16.87 4.50 9.69
C VAL A 79 16.68 4.87 8.22
N TYR A 80 17.73 4.78 7.39
CA TYR A 80 17.63 5.10 5.96
C TYR A 80 16.69 4.15 5.21
N TRP A 81 16.63 2.86 5.59
CA TRP A 81 15.74 1.89 4.96
C TRP A 81 14.28 2.14 5.36
N ARG A 82 14.05 2.54 6.61
CA ARG A 82 12.72 2.93 7.10
C ARG A 82 12.16 4.16 6.37
N PHE A 83 13.03 5.10 5.98
CA PHE A 83 12.60 6.22 5.14
C PHE A 83 12.20 5.80 3.73
N ILE A 84 12.90 4.81 3.16
CA ILE A 84 12.51 4.19 1.88
C ILE A 84 11.13 3.53 2.02
N ASP A 85 10.87 2.83 3.13
CA ASP A 85 9.56 2.23 3.40
C ASP A 85 8.45 3.30 3.45
N CYS A 86 8.69 4.44 4.12
CA CYS A 86 7.73 5.55 4.18
C CYS A 86 7.42 6.17 2.81
N CYS A 87 8.32 6.09 1.83
CA CYS A 87 8.06 6.57 0.47
C CYS A 87 6.85 5.87 -0.16
N PHE A 88 6.61 4.59 0.13
CA PHE A 88 5.42 3.88 -0.38
C PHE A 88 4.11 4.55 0.08
N GLY A 89 4.05 5.02 1.32
CA GLY A 89 2.90 5.78 1.83
C GLY A 89 2.73 7.11 1.09
N ILE A 90 3.82 7.86 0.92
CA ILE A 90 3.80 9.18 0.27
C ILE A 90 3.43 9.08 -1.21
N PHE A 91 4.07 8.18 -1.96
CA PHE A 91 3.80 8.05 -3.39
C PHE A 91 2.47 7.34 -3.65
N GLY A 92 2.03 6.46 -2.75
CA GLY A 92 0.73 5.78 -2.87
C GLY A 92 -0.47 6.70 -2.62
N ILE A 93 -0.37 7.63 -1.67
CA ILE A 93 -1.51 8.50 -1.33
C ILE A 93 -1.83 9.53 -2.42
N ILE A 94 -0.83 9.97 -3.20
CA ILE A 94 -0.99 10.97 -4.26
C ILE A 94 -2.04 10.55 -5.31
N PRO A 95 -1.90 9.41 -6.02
CA PRO A 95 -2.89 9.00 -7.01
C PRO A 95 -4.25 8.69 -6.37
N LEU A 96 -4.27 8.09 -5.18
CA LEU A 96 -5.51 7.79 -4.46
C LEU A 96 -6.31 9.06 -4.13
N TYR A 97 -5.62 10.11 -3.70
CA TYR A 97 -6.25 11.40 -3.40
C TYR A 97 -6.83 12.07 -4.65
N ILE A 98 -6.12 12.00 -5.79
CA ILE A 98 -6.62 12.51 -7.07
C ILE A 98 -7.92 11.78 -7.45
N VAL A 99 -7.90 10.44 -7.42
CA VAL A 99 -9.07 9.62 -7.71
C VAL A 99 -10.21 9.94 -6.75
N TYR A 100 -9.95 10.00 -5.44
CA TYR A 100 -10.94 10.34 -4.43
C TYR A 100 -11.66 11.66 -4.73
N ARG A 101 -10.89 12.71 -5.02
CA ARG A 101 -11.42 14.03 -5.37
C ARG A 101 -12.32 13.96 -6.59
N ASP A 102 -11.92 13.20 -7.60
CA ASP A 102 -12.66 13.11 -8.86
C ASP A 102 -13.93 12.25 -8.71
N ILE A 103 -13.92 11.21 -7.87
CA ILE A 103 -15.12 10.46 -7.46
C ILE A 103 -16.11 11.38 -6.72
N LYS A 104 -15.63 12.22 -5.79
CA LYS A 104 -16.50 13.18 -5.09
C LYS A 104 -17.13 14.22 -6.01
N LYS A 105 -16.42 14.68 -7.04
CA LYS A 105 -17.00 15.54 -8.07
C LYS A 105 -18.08 14.82 -8.86
N LEU A 106 -17.83 13.58 -9.25
CA LEU A 106 -18.80 12.74 -9.97
C LEU A 106 -20.07 12.50 -9.13
N GLU A 107 -19.92 12.19 -7.85
CA GLU A 107 -21.03 12.04 -6.89
C GLU A 107 -21.90 13.30 -6.85
N LYS A 108 -21.28 14.49 -6.78
CA LYS A 108 -22.01 15.77 -6.78
C LYS A 108 -22.77 16.00 -8.09
N MET A 109 -22.15 15.73 -9.24
CA MET A 109 -22.80 15.89 -10.56
C MET A 109 -24.01 14.97 -10.71
N ILE A 110 -23.90 13.73 -10.24
CA ILE A 110 -25.01 12.77 -10.25
C ILE A 110 -26.16 13.28 -9.38
N ASN A 111 -25.87 13.74 -8.16
CA ASN A 111 -26.89 14.25 -7.26
C ASN A 111 -27.59 15.51 -7.79
N GLN A 112 -26.85 16.39 -8.48
CA GLN A 112 -27.42 17.59 -9.12
C GLN A 112 -28.32 17.25 -10.31
N ASN A 113 -28.00 16.23 -11.11
CA ASN A 113 -28.87 15.78 -12.21
C ASN A 113 -30.15 15.10 -11.73
N ILE A 114 -30.17 14.56 -10.51
CA ILE A 114 -31.35 13.88 -9.92
C ILE A 114 -32.31 14.88 -9.26
N ALA A 115 -31.83 16.04 -8.81
CA ALA A 115 -32.68 17.13 -8.33
C ALA A 115 -33.14 17.98 -9.54
N PRO A 116 -34.40 17.87 -10.02
CA PRO A 116 -34.86 18.74 -11.10
C PRO A 116 -34.74 20.20 -10.65
N LEU A 117 -34.24 21.04 -11.55
CA LEU A 117 -34.22 22.50 -11.41
C LEU A 117 -35.63 22.95 -11.03
N HIS A 118 -35.78 23.39 -9.78
CA HIS A 118 -36.99 24.01 -9.27
C HIS A 118 -37.12 25.44 -9.80
#